data_AF-A0A3M0HVE0-F1
#
_entry.id   AF-A0A3M0HVE0-F1
#
_cell.length_a   1.000
_cell.length_b   1.000
_cell.length_c   1.000
_cell.angle_alpha   90.00
_cell.angle_beta   90.00
_cell.angle_gamma   90.00
#
_symmetry.space_group_name_H-M   'P 1'
#
loop_
_entity.id
_entity.type
_entity.pdbx_description
1 polymer ?
#
loop_
_entity_poly.entity_id
_entity_poly.type
_entity_poly.pdbx_seq_one_letter_code
_entity_poly.pdbx_strand_id
1 'polypeptide(L)'
;MGKIGYDDLELVCQFIGMGDERTNDDVVIPIDIQQKIELNGLGTIAEERIRIGLAKSGEVDAFISAISKMRPNFGNRLAARFKREYYGGYAEGLAGDELFEFICSVAMTNAGPVETDKLRAATLATVAYLFQLCELFEHEHPAA
;
A
#
# COMPACT_ATOMS: atom_id res chain seq x y z
N MET A 1 -15.57 -15.75 0.29
CA MET A 1 -14.72 -14.83 -0.51
C MET A 1 -13.75 -15.64 -1.36
N GLY A 2 -13.54 -15.27 -2.63
CA GLY A 2 -12.56 -15.92 -3.51
C GLY A 2 -11.12 -15.61 -3.11
N LYS A 3 -10.25 -16.61 -3.29
CA LYS A 3 -8.78 -16.53 -3.11
C LYS A 3 -8.19 -15.59 -4.16
N ILE A 4 -7.26 -14.70 -3.77
CA ILE A 4 -6.53 -13.85 -4.71
C ILE A 4 -5.48 -14.71 -5.42
N GLY A 5 -5.33 -14.53 -6.74
CA GLY A 5 -4.32 -15.21 -7.53
C GLY A 5 -2.97 -14.50 -7.52
N TYR A 6 -1.90 -15.25 -7.84
CA TYR A 6 -0.59 -14.66 -8.11
C TYR A 6 -0.64 -13.69 -9.28
N ASP A 7 -1.42 -14.00 -10.34
CA ASP A 7 -1.57 -13.12 -11.50
C ASP A 7 -2.21 -11.78 -11.14
N ASP A 8 -3.21 -11.79 -10.24
CA ASP A 8 -3.86 -10.57 -9.75
C ASP A 8 -2.86 -9.70 -8.96
N LEU A 9 -2.05 -10.32 -8.09
CA LEU A 9 -1.02 -9.62 -7.31
C LEU A 9 0.13 -9.12 -8.18
N GLU A 10 0.51 -9.88 -9.20
CA GLU A 10 1.53 -9.46 -10.16
C GLU A 10 1.07 -8.23 -10.95
N LEU A 11 -0.19 -8.19 -11.40
CA LEU A 11 -0.79 -7.02 -12.05
C LEU A 11 -0.76 -5.80 -11.14
N VAL A 12 -1.21 -5.93 -9.88
CA VAL A 12 -1.18 -4.82 -8.90
C VAL A 12 0.26 -4.33 -8.66
N CYS A 13 1.22 -5.26 -8.64
CA CYS A 13 2.63 -4.93 -8.45
C CYS A 13 3.35 -4.45 -9.73
N GLN A 14 2.69 -4.41 -10.89
CA GLN A 14 3.25 -3.75 -12.10
C GLN A 14 3.52 -2.24 -11.87
N PHE A 15 3.00 -1.69 -10.78
CA PHE A 15 3.40 -0.46 -10.10
C PHE A 15 4.92 -0.19 -10.03
N ILE A 16 5.76 -1.22 -10.12
CA ILE A 16 7.24 -1.13 -10.12
C ILE A 16 7.83 -0.52 -11.41
N GLY A 17 7.02 -0.26 -12.43
CA GLY A 17 7.46 0.42 -13.66
C GLY A 17 8.15 1.78 -13.37
N MET A 18 9.48 1.78 -13.41
CA MET A 18 10.40 2.93 -13.40
C MET A 18 10.40 3.80 -12.12
N GLY A 19 10.77 3.21 -10.97
CA GLY A 19 11.12 3.97 -9.76
C GLY A 19 12.54 3.65 -9.28
N ASP A 20 13.31 4.69 -8.92
CA ASP A 20 14.71 4.61 -8.48
C ASP A 20 14.84 3.94 -7.09
N GLU A 21 15.98 3.27 -6.85
CA GLU A 21 16.20 2.27 -5.79
C GLU A 21 16.47 2.84 -4.39
N ARG A 22 16.25 4.14 -4.17
CA ARG A 22 16.67 4.80 -2.92
C ARG A 22 15.59 4.68 -1.84
N THR A 23 15.76 3.74 -0.93
CA THR A 23 15.04 3.73 0.36
C THR A 23 16.02 4.01 1.49
N ASN A 24 15.74 5.05 2.27
CA ASN A 24 16.41 5.27 3.56
C ASN A 24 15.74 4.33 4.58
N ASP A 25 16.54 3.49 5.23
CA ASP A 25 16.12 2.57 6.29
C ASP A 25 16.24 3.30 7.64
N ASP A 26 15.31 4.20 7.94
CA ASP A 26 15.17 4.70 9.30
C ASP A 26 14.41 3.64 10.13
N VAL A 27 15.08 3.12 11.16
CA VAL A 27 14.51 2.16 12.10
C VAL A 27 13.58 2.91 13.04
N VAL A 28 12.30 2.65 12.90
CA VAL A 28 11.26 3.22 13.75
C VAL A 28 10.40 2.08 14.31
N ILE A 29 9.82 2.36 15.46
CA ILE A 29 9.11 1.38 16.27
C ILE A 29 7.70 1.22 15.67
N PRO A 30 7.33 0.02 15.17
CA PRO A 30 6.02 -0.15 14.53
C PRO A 30 4.92 0.04 15.57
N ILE A 31 4.10 1.08 15.37
CA ILE A 31 2.88 1.32 16.15
C ILE A 31 1.72 0.45 15.62
N ASP A 32 0.69 0.25 16.45
CA ASP A 32 -0.47 -0.55 16.07
C ASP A 32 -1.26 0.09 14.91
N ILE A 33 -1.94 -0.74 14.11
CA ILE A 33 -2.72 -0.28 12.95
C ILE A 33 -3.82 0.70 13.35
N GLN A 34 -4.43 0.55 14.53
CA GLN A 34 -5.44 1.49 15.01
C GLN A 34 -4.82 2.85 15.35
N GLN A 35 -3.63 2.86 15.93
CA GLN A 35 -2.89 4.11 16.17
C GLN A 35 -2.51 4.78 14.84
N LYS A 36 -2.16 4.02 13.80
CA LYS A 36 -1.93 4.57 12.45
C LYS A 36 -3.20 5.18 11.84
N ILE A 37 -4.35 4.52 12.00
CA ILE A 37 -5.64 5.04 11.54
C ILE A 37 -5.94 6.39 12.19
N GLU A 38 -5.76 6.49 13.50
CA GLU A 38 -5.95 7.74 14.25
C GLU A 38 -4.96 8.83 13.82
N LEU A 39 -3.66 8.52 13.71
CA LEU A 39 -2.62 9.47 13.32
C LEU A 39 -2.69 9.94 11.87
N ASN A 40 -3.42 9.24 11.01
CA ASN A 40 -3.65 9.67 9.62
C ASN A 40 -5.06 10.23 9.41
N GLY A 41 -5.82 10.48 10.50
CA GLY A 41 -7.18 11.01 10.41
C GLY A 41 -8.10 10.15 9.53
N LEU A 42 -7.84 8.84 9.44
CA LEU A 42 -8.60 7.94 8.59
C LEU A 42 -10.02 7.79 9.15
N GLY A 43 -11.00 7.89 8.26
CA GLY A 43 -12.40 7.73 8.58
C GLY A 43 -12.82 6.26 8.54
N THR A 44 -14.11 6.03 8.79
CA THR A 44 -14.68 4.68 8.86
C THR A 44 -14.55 3.92 7.53
N ILE A 45 -14.47 4.62 6.39
CA ILE A 45 -14.36 3.98 5.07
C ILE A 45 -12.96 3.38 4.90
N ALA A 46 -11.91 4.15 5.16
CA ALA A 46 -10.54 3.63 5.09
C ALA A 46 -10.30 2.55 6.14
N GLU A 47 -10.81 2.72 7.37
CA GLU A 47 -10.70 1.68 8.42
C GLU A 47 -11.32 0.35 7.96
N GLU A 48 -12.56 0.36 7.44
CA GLU A 48 -13.24 -0.83 6.94
C GLU A 48 -12.42 -1.50 5.83
N ARG A 49 -11.93 -0.70 4.90
CA ARG A 49 -11.14 -1.16 3.76
C ARG A 49 -9.80 -1.75 4.20
N ILE A 50 -9.09 -1.10 5.11
CA ILE A 50 -7.85 -1.61 5.70
C ILE A 50 -8.12 -2.96 6.36
N ARG A 51 -9.20 -3.08 7.15
CA ARG A 51 -9.53 -4.34 7.81
C ARG A 51 -9.82 -5.47 6.82
N ILE A 52 -10.61 -5.19 5.77
CA ILE A 52 -10.90 -6.15 4.70
C ILE A 52 -9.62 -6.56 3.96
N GLY A 53 -8.75 -5.59 3.65
CA GLY A 53 -7.47 -5.83 2.98
C GLY A 53 -6.51 -6.66 3.83
N LEU A 54 -6.38 -6.33 5.11
CA LEU A 54 -5.51 -7.03 6.06
C LEU A 54 -5.97 -8.46 6.33
N ALA A 55 -7.26 -8.77 6.22
CA ALA A 55 -7.74 -10.16 6.26
C ALA A 55 -7.13 -11.05 5.15
N LYS A 56 -6.55 -10.44 4.11
CA LYS A 56 -5.87 -11.11 3.00
C LYS A 56 -4.37 -10.81 2.90
N SER A 57 -3.81 -10.08 3.88
CA SER A 57 -2.39 -9.70 3.92
C SER A 57 -1.43 -10.88 3.80
N GLY A 58 -1.78 -12.05 4.33
CA GLY A 58 -0.95 -13.26 4.21
C GLY A 58 -0.78 -13.76 2.77
N GLU A 59 -1.75 -13.52 1.88
CA GLU A 59 -1.61 -13.85 0.45
C GLU A 59 -0.61 -12.90 -0.23
N VAL A 60 -0.61 -11.62 0.18
CA VAL A 60 0.31 -10.58 -0.31
C VAL A 60 1.73 -10.84 0.18
N ASP A 61 1.92 -11.14 1.47
CA ASP A 61 3.24 -11.45 2.04
C ASP A 61 3.88 -12.69 1.38
N ALA A 62 3.09 -13.77 1.23
CA ALA A 62 3.54 -14.98 0.54
C ALA A 62 3.97 -14.69 -0.90
N PHE A 63 3.21 -13.85 -1.63
CA PHE A 63 3.57 -13.42 -2.98
C PHE A 63 4.86 -12.60 -3.01
N ILE A 64 4.97 -11.56 -2.19
CA ILE A 64 6.15 -10.70 -2.11
C ILE A 64 7.39 -11.52 -1.75
N SER A 65 7.26 -12.43 -0.78
CA SER A 65 8.32 -13.36 -0.38
C SER A 65 8.74 -14.30 -1.52
N ALA A 66 7.80 -14.82 -2.31
CA ALA A 66 8.08 -15.67 -3.46
C ALA A 66 8.79 -14.90 -4.58
N ILE A 67 8.31 -13.70 -4.93
CA ILE A 67 8.91 -12.85 -5.95
C ILE A 67 10.29 -12.35 -5.53
N SER A 68 10.48 -12.02 -4.24
CA SER A 68 11.76 -11.52 -3.72
C SER A 68 12.92 -12.51 -3.88
N LYS A 69 12.64 -13.82 -3.96
CA LYS A 69 13.64 -14.85 -4.29
C LYS A 69 14.18 -14.73 -5.72
N MET A 70 13.36 -14.24 -6.64
CA MET A 70 13.71 -14.08 -8.06
C MET A 70 14.13 -12.64 -8.40
N ARG A 71 13.54 -11.66 -7.71
CA ARG A 71 13.79 -10.22 -7.89
C ARG A 71 14.16 -9.62 -6.53
N PRO A 72 15.46 -9.57 -6.18
CA PRO A 72 15.91 -8.93 -4.95
C PRO A 72 15.34 -7.51 -4.81
N ASN A 73 15.10 -7.09 -3.57
CA ASN A 73 14.57 -5.77 -3.19
C ASN A 73 13.17 -5.44 -3.74
N PHE A 74 12.42 -6.43 -4.24
CA PHE A 74 11.06 -6.21 -4.74
C PHE A 74 10.14 -5.57 -3.70
N GLY A 75 10.09 -6.12 -2.48
CA GLY A 75 9.29 -5.55 -1.39
C GLY A 75 9.68 -4.11 -1.05
N ASN A 76 10.99 -3.82 -0.98
CA ASN A 76 11.49 -2.47 -0.67
C ASN A 76 11.11 -1.47 -1.77
N ARG A 77 11.24 -1.83 -3.06
CA ARG A 77 10.81 -0.98 -4.18
C ARG A 77 9.31 -0.73 -4.17
N LEU A 78 8.52 -1.75 -3.85
CA LEU A 78 7.07 -1.64 -3.73
C LEU A 78 6.67 -0.67 -2.61
N ALA A 79 7.30 -0.80 -1.43
CA ALA A 79 7.11 0.11 -0.31
C ALA A 79 7.57 1.54 -0.64
N ALA A 80 8.72 1.72 -1.28
CA ALA A 80 9.23 3.03 -1.70
C ALA A 80 8.24 3.75 -2.62
N ARG A 81 7.71 3.02 -3.59
CA ARG A 81 6.77 3.54 -4.57
C ARG A 81 5.45 3.91 -3.91
N PHE A 82 4.96 3.09 -2.98
CA PHE A 82 3.78 3.39 -2.17
C PHE A 82 3.96 4.66 -1.32
N LYS A 83 5.07 4.79 -0.59
CA LYS A 83 5.39 6.01 0.19
C LYS A 83 5.39 7.26 -0.69
N ARG A 84 5.97 7.17 -1.89
CA ARG A 84 6.01 8.30 -2.84
C ARG A 84 4.62 8.75 -3.27
N GLU A 85 3.74 7.83 -3.67
CA GLU A 85 2.37 8.18 -4.06
C GLU A 85 1.57 8.72 -2.87
N TYR A 86 1.76 8.14 -1.67
CA TYR A 86 1.13 8.62 -0.43
C TYR A 86 1.50 10.09 -0.16
N TYR A 87 2.79 10.40 -0.08
CA TYR A 87 3.24 11.78 0.17
C TYR A 87 2.95 12.72 -1.00
N GLY A 88 2.84 12.20 -2.23
CA GLY A 88 2.38 12.96 -3.40
C GLY A 88 0.95 13.45 -3.23
N GLY A 89 0.02 12.54 -2.91
CA GLY A 89 -1.39 12.91 -2.64
C GLY A 89 -1.53 13.84 -1.44
N TYR A 90 -0.75 13.60 -0.37
CA TYR A 90 -0.73 14.48 0.79
C TYR A 90 -0.25 15.90 0.43
N ALA A 91 0.79 16.03 -0.40
CA ALA A 91 1.29 17.33 -0.87
C ALA A 91 0.27 18.08 -1.77
N GLU A 92 -0.66 17.36 -2.39
CA GLU A 92 -1.80 17.93 -3.13
C GLU A 92 -2.96 18.34 -2.20
N GLY A 93 -2.83 18.12 -0.89
CA GLY A 93 -3.83 18.49 0.13
C GLY A 93 -4.86 17.42 0.44
N LEU A 94 -4.65 16.18 -0.06
CA LEU A 94 -5.51 15.05 0.29
C LEU A 94 -5.16 14.54 1.70
N ALA A 95 -6.17 14.11 2.45
CA ALA A 95 -6.01 13.59 3.81
C ALA A 95 -7.06 12.52 4.13
N GLY A 96 -6.82 11.72 5.15
CA GLY A 96 -7.81 10.78 5.67
C GLY A 96 -8.30 9.76 4.63
N ASP A 97 -9.62 9.58 4.56
CA ASP A 97 -10.26 8.66 3.60
C ASP A 97 -9.94 9.04 2.14
N GLU A 98 -9.86 10.33 1.82
CA GLU A 98 -9.61 10.79 0.45
C GLU A 98 -8.22 10.40 -0.04
N LEU A 99 -7.21 10.54 0.82
CA LEU A 99 -5.84 10.11 0.51
C LEU A 99 -5.76 8.60 0.34
N PHE A 100 -6.43 7.83 1.20
CA PHE A 100 -6.47 6.38 1.09
C PHE A 100 -7.13 5.90 -0.21
N GLU A 101 -8.25 6.51 -0.60
CA GLU A 101 -8.92 6.24 -1.87
C GLU A 101 -8.06 6.60 -3.08
N PHE A 102 -7.38 7.74 -3.04
CA PHE A 102 -6.45 8.16 -4.09
C PHE A 102 -5.39 7.08 -4.34
N ILE A 103 -4.76 6.56 -3.30
CA ILE A 103 -3.71 5.54 -3.45
C ILE A 103 -4.28 4.22 -4.00
N CYS A 104 -5.47 3.83 -3.55
CA CYS A 104 -6.16 2.66 -4.12
C CYS A 104 -6.43 2.85 -5.62
N SER A 105 -6.84 4.05 -6.03
CA SER A 105 -7.09 4.39 -7.44
C SER A 105 -5.81 4.39 -8.27
N VAL A 106 -4.71 4.93 -7.74
CA VAL A 106 -3.39 4.88 -8.40
C VAL A 106 -2.94 3.43 -8.58
N ALA A 107 -3.06 2.60 -7.55
CA ALA A 107 -2.70 1.19 -7.63
C ALA A 107 -3.56 0.44 -8.65
N MET A 108 -4.88 0.69 -8.67
CA MET A 108 -5.79 0.10 -9.65
C MET A 108 -5.47 0.52 -11.08
N THR A 109 -5.22 1.81 -11.31
CA THR A 109 -4.88 2.36 -12.63
C THR A 109 -3.61 1.70 -13.19
N ASN A 110 -2.61 1.48 -12.33
CA ASN A 110 -1.35 0.83 -12.71
C ASN A 110 -1.49 -0.68 -12.96
N ALA A 111 -2.51 -1.32 -12.39
CA ALA A 111 -2.78 -2.74 -12.61
C ALA A 111 -3.37 -3.03 -14.00
N GLY A 112 -3.73 -2.00 -14.75
CA GLY A 112 -4.17 -2.07 -16.14
C GLY A 112 -5.66 -1.77 -16.34
N PRO A 113 -6.14 -1.82 -17.59
CA PRO A 113 -7.48 -1.35 -17.96
C PRO A 113 -8.60 -2.33 -17.57
N VAL A 114 -8.28 -3.56 -17.17
CA VAL A 114 -9.26 -4.60 -16.88
C VAL A 114 -9.51 -4.66 -15.37
N GLU A 115 -10.60 -4.07 -14.94
CA GLU A 115 -11.01 -4.10 -13.54
C GLU A 115 -11.85 -5.35 -13.25
N THR A 116 -11.42 -6.17 -12.30
CA THR A 116 -12.16 -7.34 -11.82
C THR A 116 -12.30 -7.29 -10.29
N ASP A 117 -13.29 -7.98 -9.73
CA ASP A 117 -13.46 -8.05 -8.28
C ASP A 117 -12.26 -8.69 -7.57
N LYS A 118 -11.55 -9.60 -8.25
CA LYS A 118 -10.30 -10.18 -7.76
C LYS A 118 -9.18 -9.15 -7.74
N LEU A 119 -9.08 -8.34 -8.79
CA LEU A 119 -8.09 -7.26 -8.88
C LEU A 119 -8.36 -6.18 -7.83
N ARG A 120 -9.62 -5.80 -7.61
CA ARG A 120 -10.03 -4.90 -6.50
C ARG A 120 -9.61 -5.44 -5.15
N ALA A 121 -9.85 -6.72 -4.89
CA ALA A 121 -9.44 -7.36 -3.65
C ALA A 121 -7.91 -7.41 -3.51
N ALA A 122 -7.17 -7.67 -4.59
CA ALA A 122 -5.71 -7.67 -4.64
C ALA A 122 -5.12 -6.29 -4.37
N THR A 123 -5.68 -5.26 -5.00
CA THR A 123 -5.30 -3.85 -4.80
C THR A 123 -5.50 -3.46 -3.34
N LEU A 124 -6.70 -3.72 -2.80
CA LEU A 124 -7.00 -3.36 -1.43
C LEU A 124 -6.11 -4.11 -0.42
N ALA A 125 -5.90 -5.41 -0.63
CA ALA A 125 -5.01 -6.20 0.21
C ALA A 125 -3.57 -5.69 0.17
N THR A 126 -3.07 -5.32 -1.02
CA THR A 126 -1.71 -4.82 -1.19
C THR A 126 -1.54 -3.44 -0.55
N VAL A 127 -2.47 -2.52 -0.78
CA VAL A 127 -2.43 -1.18 -0.17
C VAL A 127 -2.52 -1.27 1.35
N ALA A 128 -3.45 -2.08 1.90
CA ALA A 128 -3.59 -2.25 3.34
C ALA A 128 -2.34 -2.90 3.98
N TYR A 129 -1.77 -3.91 3.33
CA TYR A 129 -0.51 -4.53 3.76
C TYR A 129 0.64 -3.52 3.79
N LEU A 130 0.81 -2.73 2.73
CA LEU A 130 1.85 -1.71 2.66
C LEU A 130 1.60 -0.59 3.67
N PHE A 131 0.35 -0.20 3.92
CA PHE A 131 0.00 0.78 4.96
C PHE A 131 0.31 0.26 6.36
N GLN A 132 0.08 -1.03 6.63
CA GLN A 132 0.47 -1.65 7.90
C GLN A 132 2.00 -1.68 8.06
N LEU A 133 2.74 -2.02 7.01
CA LEU A 133 4.20 -2.15 7.07
C LEU A 133 4.93 -0.81 7.07
N CYS A 134 4.50 0.13 6.24
CA CYS A 134 5.14 1.43 6.11
C CYS A 134 4.72 2.33 7.26
N GLU A 135 5.63 3.20 7.66
CA GLU A 135 5.31 4.28 8.55
C GLU A 135 5.01 5.52 7.74
N LEU A 136 3.73 5.86 7.79
CA LEU A 136 3.11 6.95 7.07
C LEU A 136 2.26 7.68 8.10
N PHE A 137 2.54 8.96 8.29
CA PHE A 137 1.86 9.76 9.29
C PHE A 137 1.64 11.15 8.72
N GLU A 138 0.37 11.54 8.56
CA GLU A 138 -0.02 12.89 8.17
C GLU A 138 0.39 13.95 9.22
N HIS A 139 0.63 13.52 10.47
CA HIS A 139 0.92 14.41 11.60
C HIS A 139 2.39 14.38 12.07
N GLU A 140 3.23 13.43 11.60
CA GLU A 140 4.65 13.37 11.98
C GLU A 140 5.58 14.13 11.03
N HIS A 141 5.28 15.40 10.78
CA HIS A 141 6.31 16.35 10.37
C HIS A 141 6.72 17.27 11.53
N PRO A 142 7.83 17.00 12.24
CA PRO A 142 8.61 18.06 12.83
C PRO A 142 9.68 18.55 11.83
N ALA A 143 9.53 19.84 11.48
CA ALA A 143 10.47 20.79 10.90
C ALA A 143 10.88 20.65 9.42
N ALA A 144 10.40 21.63 8.64
CA ALA A 144 11.13 22.51 7.72
C ALA A 144 12.48 22.04 7.15
#